data_AF-A0AAN1NRL2-F1
#
_entry.id   AF-A0AAN1NRL2-F1
#
_cell.length_a   1.000
_cell.length_b   1.000
_cell.length_c   1.000
_cell.angle_alpha   90.00
_cell.angle_beta   90.00
_cell.angle_gamma   90.00
#
_symmetry.space_group_name_H-M   'P 1'
#
loop_
_entity.id
_entity.type
_entity.pdbx_description
1 polymer ?
#
loop_
_entity_poly.entity_id
_entity_poly.type
_entity_poly.pdbx_seq_one_letter_code
_entity_poly.pdbx_strand_id
1 'polypeptide(L)'
;MEKLNELVEQAKFVADWHGSDWSSALCQDKDGKQAHEIICESRGEAVISTGSNSNEASWLCDYLELCSPANILAIAEAFQALEQQRDELAAENASIKANVAIHAAGFSVCPVCSHEEPSETDNIVWMVKATPATDSYLNSVRAEGVEMFSKELGSPYGDGEGRDYETGFNRAIEVSKSKAVKFVSQLRAGKDGE
;
A
#
# COMPACT_ATOMS: atom_id res chain seq x y z
N MET A 1 1.87 19.49 1.97
CA MET A 1 1.46 19.44 0.55
C MET A 1 2.40 20.19 -0.38
N GLU A 2 2.70 21.48 -0.17
CA GLU A 2 3.59 22.24 -1.07
C GLU A 2 4.94 21.56 -1.34
N LYS A 3 5.70 21.21 -0.29
CA LYS A 3 6.97 20.48 -0.42
C LYS A 3 6.86 19.10 -1.06
N LEU A 4 5.73 18.40 -0.87
CA LEU A 4 5.50 17.09 -1.47
C LEU A 4 5.29 17.25 -2.99
N ASN A 5 4.53 18.26 -3.39
CA ASN A 5 4.31 18.57 -4.80
C ASN A 5 5.62 18.99 -5.47
N GLU A 6 6.43 19.84 -4.83
CA GLU A 6 7.76 20.19 -5.32
C GLU A 6 8.65 18.96 -5.53
N LEU A 7 8.66 18.04 -4.55
CA LEU A 7 9.43 16.80 -4.62
C LEU A 7 8.95 15.90 -5.76
N VAL A 8 7.63 15.77 -5.95
CA VAL A 8 7.03 14.99 -7.05
C VAL A 8 7.40 15.58 -8.40
N GLU A 9 7.29 16.90 -8.57
CA GLU A 9 7.64 17.56 -9.83
C GLU A 9 9.14 17.44 -10.14
N GLN A 10 10.00 17.54 -9.12
CA GLN A 10 11.43 17.27 -9.27
C GLN A 10 11.70 15.81 -9.68
N ALA A 11 11.04 14.84 -9.04
CA ALA A 11 11.22 13.43 -9.36
C ALA A 11 10.76 13.12 -10.80
N LYS A 12 9.60 13.63 -11.23
CA LYS A 12 9.14 13.48 -12.62
C LYS A 12 10.14 14.08 -13.61
N PHE A 13 10.61 15.30 -13.33
CA PHE A 13 11.60 15.94 -14.17
C PHE A 13 12.88 15.10 -14.28
N VAL A 14 13.43 14.64 -13.16
CA VAL A 14 14.63 13.78 -13.16
C VAL A 14 14.38 12.47 -13.92
N ALA A 15 13.21 11.85 -13.75
CA ALA A 15 12.82 10.63 -14.44
C ALA A 15 12.76 10.78 -15.97
N ASP A 16 12.25 11.91 -16.47
CA ASP A 16 12.17 12.17 -17.91
C ASP A 16 13.57 12.19 -18.54
N TRP A 17 14.51 12.87 -17.89
CA TRP A 17 15.87 13.04 -18.40
C TRP A 17 16.75 11.81 -18.19
N HIS A 18 16.69 11.19 -17.02
CA HIS A 18 17.66 10.19 -16.57
C HIS A 18 17.06 8.79 -16.35
N GLY A 19 15.76 8.60 -16.61
CA GLY A 19 15.04 7.39 -16.20
C GLY A 19 14.73 7.39 -14.70
N SER A 20 13.82 6.52 -14.28
CA SER A 20 13.30 6.50 -12.91
C SER A 20 13.82 5.35 -12.05
N ASP A 21 14.24 4.26 -12.69
CA ASP A 21 14.69 3.01 -12.10
C ASP A 21 16.21 3.02 -11.91
N TRP A 22 16.64 3.73 -10.87
CA TRP A 22 18.05 3.87 -10.55
C TRP A 22 18.52 2.71 -9.66
N SER A 23 19.67 2.14 -10.01
CA SER A 23 20.38 1.14 -9.21
C SER A 23 21.83 1.57 -9.03
N SER A 24 22.40 1.32 -7.85
CA SER A 24 23.81 1.53 -7.56
C SER A 24 24.65 0.32 -7.98
N ALA A 25 25.80 0.58 -8.61
CA ALA A 25 26.71 -0.48 -9.01
C ALA A 25 28.18 -0.02 -8.96
N LEU A 26 29.07 -0.95 -8.62
CA LEU A 26 30.51 -0.76 -8.82
C LEU A 26 30.86 -1.14 -10.26
N CYS A 27 31.13 -0.13 -11.10
CA CYS A 27 31.48 -0.31 -12.49
C CYS A 27 32.99 -0.24 -12.70
N GLN A 28 33.48 -0.88 -13.75
CA GLN A 28 34.89 -0.86 -14.14
C GLN A 28 35.03 -0.39 -15.58
N ASP A 29 35.87 0.61 -15.80
CA ASP A 29 36.14 1.13 -17.14
C ASP A 29 37.10 0.22 -17.93
N LYS A 30 37.37 0.61 -19.19
CA LYS A 30 38.25 -0.15 -20.10
C LYS A 30 39.71 -0.20 -19.62
N ASP A 31 40.12 0.76 -18.80
CA ASP A 31 41.47 0.87 -18.24
C ASP A 31 41.59 0.13 -16.89
N GLY A 32 40.49 -0.47 -16.43
CA GLY A 32 40.40 -1.24 -15.19
C GLY A 32 40.18 -0.40 -13.94
N LYS A 33 39.91 0.90 -14.08
CA LYS A 33 39.57 1.76 -12.95
C LYS A 33 38.12 1.51 -12.55
N GLN A 34 37.92 1.32 -11.25
CA GLN A 34 36.60 1.10 -10.68
C GLN A 34 35.99 2.40 -10.14
N ALA A 35 34.68 2.57 -10.29
CA ALA A 35 33.92 3.67 -9.74
C ALA A 35 32.50 3.23 -9.37
N HIS A 36 31.96 3.77 -8.28
CA HIS A 36 30.53 3.62 -7.98
C HIS A 36 29.72 4.52 -8.91
N GLU A 37 28.68 3.95 -9.50
CA GLU A 37 27.80 4.62 -10.45
C GLU A 37 26.34 4.37 -10.10
N ILE A 38 25.49 5.36 -10.42
CA ILE A 38 24.05 5.17 -10.56
C ILE A 38 23.76 4.84 -12.01
N ILE A 39 23.07 3.74 -12.23
CA ILE A 39 22.67 3.27 -13.54
C ILE A 39 21.15 3.32 -13.61
N CYS A 40 20.61 3.79 -14.73
CA CYS A 40 19.20 3.59 -15.05
C CYS A 40 19.04 2.19 -15.65
N GLU A 41 18.35 1.29 -14.97
CA GLU A 41 18.25 -0.12 -15.37
C GLU A 41 17.58 -0.28 -16.75
N SER A 42 16.49 0.44 -16.98
CA SER A 42 15.74 0.40 -18.25
C SER A 42 16.53 0.93 -19.45
N ARG A 43 17.49 1.82 -19.22
CA ARG A 43 18.32 2.41 -20.28
C ARG A 43 19.69 1.73 -20.39
N GLY A 44 20.17 1.08 -19.33
CA GLY A 44 21.51 0.51 -19.26
C GLY A 44 22.62 1.59 -19.30
N GLU A 45 22.28 2.83 -18.96
CA GLU A 45 23.17 3.99 -19.04
C GLU A 45 23.51 4.51 -17.64
N ALA A 46 24.76 4.93 -17.45
CA ALA A 46 25.19 5.60 -16.23
C ALA A 46 24.55 7.00 -16.15
N VAL A 47 23.81 7.24 -15.09
CA VAL A 47 23.21 8.54 -14.75
C VAL A 47 24.24 9.43 -14.05
N ILE A 48 24.94 8.86 -13.06
CA ILE A 48 25.98 9.53 -12.28
C ILE A 48 27.14 8.55 -12.13
N SER A 49 28.37 8.99 -12.42
CA SER A 49 29.59 8.27 -12.06
C SER A 49 30.39 9.10 -11.05
N THR A 50 30.73 8.49 -9.93
CA THR A 50 31.51 9.15 -8.86
C THR A 50 32.99 9.29 -9.20
N GLY A 51 33.48 8.51 -10.18
CA GLY A 51 34.90 8.41 -10.52
C GLY A 51 35.78 7.83 -9.39
N SER A 52 35.18 7.28 -8.34
CA SER A 52 35.83 6.79 -7.12
C SER A 52 35.28 5.43 -6.69
N ASN A 53 36.18 4.54 -6.21
CA ASN A 53 35.84 3.28 -5.53
C ASN A 53 36.00 3.41 -4.00
N SER A 54 35.69 4.59 -3.45
CA SER A 54 35.75 4.81 -2.01
C SER A 54 34.44 4.44 -1.35
N ASN A 55 34.47 4.14 -0.06
CA ASN A 55 33.26 3.90 0.72
C ASN A 55 32.31 5.10 0.67
N GLU A 56 32.85 6.32 0.55
CA GLU A 56 32.06 7.54 0.40
C GLU A 56 31.25 7.57 -0.89
N ALA A 57 31.85 7.08 -1.97
CA ALA A 57 31.18 6.94 -3.25
C ALA A 57 30.10 5.85 -3.19
N SER A 58 30.38 4.73 -2.51
CA SER A 58 29.41 3.65 -2.30
C SER A 58 28.15 4.14 -1.60
N TRP A 59 28.27 4.72 -0.38
CA TRP A 59 27.06 5.10 0.37
C TRP A 59 26.27 6.21 -0.31
N LEU A 60 26.93 7.11 -1.05
CA LEU A 60 26.25 8.16 -1.82
C LEU A 60 25.39 7.53 -2.93
N CYS A 61 25.92 6.54 -3.64
CA CYS A 61 25.16 5.80 -4.63
C CYS A 61 24.01 5.01 -3.98
N ASP A 62 24.23 4.32 -2.86
CA ASP A 62 23.17 3.62 -2.13
C ASP A 62 22.04 4.58 -1.71
N TYR A 63 22.40 5.79 -1.25
CA TYR A 63 21.44 6.83 -0.87
C TYR A 63 20.64 7.35 -2.09
N LEU A 64 21.30 7.55 -3.23
CA LEU A 64 20.66 8.02 -4.46
C LEU A 64 19.76 6.95 -5.10
N GLU A 65 20.11 5.67 -4.99
CA GLU A 65 19.23 4.56 -5.35
C GLU A 65 17.97 4.55 -4.48
N LEU A 66 18.13 4.70 -3.16
CA LEU A 66 16.99 4.81 -2.25
C LEU A 66 16.10 6.02 -2.59
N CYS A 67 16.71 7.15 -2.91
CA CYS A 67 16.04 8.38 -3.36
C CYS A 67 15.80 8.45 -4.87
N SER A 68 15.74 7.30 -5.56
CA SER A 68 15.46 7.26 -6.99
C SER A 68 14.11 7.94 -7.31
N PRO A 69 13.94 8.49 -8.51
CA PRO A 69 12.66 9.06 -8.90
C PRO A 69 11.49 8.08 -8.75
N ALA A 70 11.69 6.79 -9.08
CA ALA A 70 10.67 5.76 -8.88
C ALA A 70 10.24 5.63 -7.42
N ASN A 71 11.21 5.56 -6.48
CA ASN A 71 10.91 5.43 -5.05
C ASN A 71 10.21 6.68 -4.50
N ILE A 72 10.66 7.88 -4.89
CA ILE A 72 10.05 9.14 -4.47
C ILE A 72 8.58 9.20 -4.94
N LEU A 73 8.32 8.87 -6.21
CA LEU A 73 6.97 8.88 -6.76
C LEU A 73 6.08 7.83 -6.08
N ALA A 74 6.58 6.62 -5.85
CA ALA A 74 5.84 5.57 -5.14
C ALA A 74 5.46 5.99 -3.70
N ILE A 75 6.38 6.63 -2.97
CA ILE A 75 6.10 7.16 -1.62
C ILE A 75 5.06 8.28 -1.68
N ALA A 76 5.16 9.17 -2.67
CA ALA A 76 4.20 10.26 -2.83
C ALA A 76 2.79 9.76 -3.16
N GLU A 77 2.67 8.77 -4.05
CA GLU A 77 1.41 8.09 -4.37
C GLU A 77 0.81 7.41 -3.13
N ALA A 78 1.63 6.70 -2.36
CA ALA A 78 1.19 6.07 -1.11
C ALA A 78 0.70 7.11 -0.09
N PHE A 79 1.38 8.25 0.03
CA PHE A 79 0.96 9.34 0.92
C PHE A 79 -0.37 9.95 0.50
N GLN A 80 -0.57 10.21 -0.80
CA GLN A 80 -1.83 10.74 -1.33
C GLN A 80 -3.00 9.77 -1.12
N ALA A 81 -2.77 8.46 -1.31
CA ALA A 81 -3.78 7.44 -1.04
C ALA A 81 -4.19 7.40 0.44
N LEU A 82 -3.23 7.54 1.36
CA LEU A 82 -3.51 7.64 2.80
C LEU A 82 -4.28 8.90 3.17
N GLU A 83 -3.95 10.05 2.57
CA GLU A 83 -4.71 11.29 2.78
C GLU A 83 -6.14 11.16 2.30
N GLN A 84 -6.37 10.57 1.13
CA GLN A 84 -7.70 10.32 0.60
C GLN A 84 -8.51 9.40 1.54
N GLN A 85 -7.93 8.28 1.96
CA GLN A 85 -8.59 7.35 2.88
C GLN A 85 -8.94 8.02 4.22
N ARG A 86 -8.02 8.85 4.76
CA ARG A 86 -8.28 9.62 5.98
C ARG A 86 -9.48 10.55 5.80
N ASP A 87 -9.56 11.26 4.68
CA ASP A 87 -10.62 12.22 4.43
C ASP A 87 -11.98 11.54 4.23
N GLU A 88 -12.01 10.39 3.55
CA GLU A 88 -13.20 9.54 3.41
C GLU A 88 -13.69 9.04 4.79
N LEU A 89 -12.79 8.52 5.63
CA LEU A 89 -13.12 8.09 6.99
C LEU A 89 -13.56 9.28 7.87
N ALA A 90 -12.96 10.46 7.70
CA ALA A 90 -13.34 11.65 8.46
C ALA A 90 -14.74 12.14 8.05
N ALA A 91 -15.07 12.11 6.76
CA ALA A 91 -16.39 12.45 6.24
C ALA A 91 -17.46 11.45 6.72
N GLU A 92 -17.17 10.16 6.69
CA GLU A 92 -18.03 9.11 7.22
C GLU A 92 -18.27 9.31 8.73
N ASN A 93 -17.21 9.56 9.50
CA ASN A 93 -17.31 9.86 10.94
C ASN A 93 -18.13 11.13 11.23
N ALA A 94 -18.01 12.18 10.41
CA ALA A 94 -18.81 13.39 10.55
C ALA A 94 -20.30 13.10 10.30
N SER A 95 -20.61 12.30 9.28
CA SER A 95 -21.98 11.84 8.97
C SER A 95 -22.57 11.04 10.14
N ILE A 96 -21.83 10.05 10.67
CA ILE A 96 -22.24 9.25 11.83
C ILE A 96 -22.52 10.16 13.04
N LYS A 97 -21.60 11.09 13.35
CA LYS A 97 -21.79 12.04 14.47
C LYS A 97 -23.03 12.91 14.30
N ALA A 98 -23.30 13.40 13.09
CA ALA A 98 -24.50 14.19 12.82
C ALA A 98 -25.77 13.37 13.03
N ASN A 99 -25.79 12.12 12.56
CA ASN A 99 -26.92 11.21 12.76
C ASN A 99 -27.16 10.89 14.24
N VAL A 100 -26.09 10.64 15.01
CA VAL A 100 -26.17 10.44 16.46
C VAL A 100 -26.71 11.68 17.17
N ALA A 101 -26.29 12.88 16.75
CA ALA A 101 -26.79 14.13 17.33
C ALA A 101 -28.28 14.35 17.06
N ILE A 102 -28.76 14.03 15.85
CA ILE A 102 -30.19 14.08 15.50
C ILE A 102 -30.99 13.09 16.36
N HIS A 103 -30.50 11.85 16.51
CA HIS A 103 -31.12 10.85 17.38
C HIS A 103 -31.18 11.33 18.84
N ALA A 104 -30.09 11.87 19.37
CA ALA A 104 -30.04 12.41 20.73
C ALA A 104 -31.01 13.59 20.95
N ALA A 105 -31.32 14.38 19.92
CA ALA A 105 -32.24 15.50 19.99
C ALA A 105 -33.73 15.10 19.80
N GLY A 106 -34.02 13.88 19.34
CA GLY A 106 -35.35 13.40 18.96
C GLY A 106 -36.19 12.78 20.07
N PHE A 107 -35.73 12.78 21.32
CA PHE A 107 -36.47 12.14 22.40
C PHE A 107 -37.51 13.07 23.04
N SER A 108 -38.80 12.82 22.77
CA SER A 108 -39.92 13.38 23.53
C SER A 108 -40.61 12.28 24.33
N VAL A 109 -40.60 12.40 25.66
CA VAL A 109 -41.36 11.53 26.57
C VAL A 109 -42.75 12.10 26.76
N CYS A 110 -43.78 11.26 26.66
CA CYS A 110 -45.13 11.68 27.01
C CYS A 110 -45.20 12.04 28.50
N PRO A 111 -45.59 13.28 28.89
CA PRO A 111 -45.62 13.71 30.28
C PRO A 111 -46.72 13.03 31.13
N VAL A 112 -47.61 12.24 30.51
CA VAL A 112 -48.73 11.57 31.17
C VAL A 112 -48.44 10.10 31.48
N CYS A 113 -47.79 9.38 30.57
CA CYS A 113 -47.55 7.93 30.72
C CYS A 113 -46.07 7.54 30.74
N SER A 114 -45.15 8.50 30.59
CA SER A 114 -43.71 8.26 30.47
C SER A 114 -43.32 7.27 29.37
N HIS A 115 -44.23 7.03 28.42
CA HIS A 115 -43.94 6.27 27.22
C HIS A 115 -43.18 7.17 26.25
N GLU A 116 -42.14 6.62 25.66
CA GLU A 116 -41.45 7.27 24.56
C GLU A 116 -42.46 7.41 23.42
N GLU A 117 -42.62 8.60 22.85
CA GLU A 117 -43.33 8.73 21.57
C GLU A 117 -42.59 7.82 20.57
N PRO A 118 -43.29 6.90 19.87
CA PRO A 118 -42.62 5.97 18.98
C PRO A 118 -41.90 6.80 17.92
N SER A 119 -40.59 6.74 17.97
CA SER A 119 -39.73 7.36 16.98
C SER A 119 -39.78 6.49 15.73
N GLU A 120 -40.88 6.56 15.00
CA GLU A 120 -41.05 5.89 13.70
C GLU A 120 -39.99 6.37 12.66
N THR A 121 -39.20 7.38 13.02
CA THR A 121 -38.03 7.94 12.34
C THR A 121 -36.68 7.53 12.94
N ASP A 122 -36.64 6.74 14.01
CA ASP A 122 -35.40 6.32 14.71
C ASP A 122 -34.72 5.15 14.02
N ASN A 123 -34.11 5.46 12.90
CA ASN A 123 -33.46 4.47 12.06
C ASN A 123 -31.95 4.71 11.98
N ILE A 124 -31.31 4.89 13.14
CA ILE A 124 -29.84 4.84 13.25
C ILE A 124 -29.28 3.57 12.58
N VAL A 125 -30.04 2.47 12.60
CA VAL A 125 -29.72 1.21 11.92
C VAL A 125 -29.65 1.35 10.39
N TRP A 126 -30.53 2.12 9.75
CA TRP A 126 -30.45 2.38 8.30
C TRP A 126 -29.34 3.38 7.96
N MET A 127 -29.05 4.33 8.85
CA MET A 127 -28.03 5.35 8.65
C MET A 127 -26.60 4.86 8.90
N VAL A 128 -26.40 3.84 9.77
CA VAL A 128 -25.09 3.21 10.04
C VAL A 128 -24.77 2.08 9.05
N LYS A 129 -25.75 1.54 8.31
CA LYS A 129 -25.54 0.46 7.32
C LYS A 129 -24.71 0.86 6.09
N ALA A 130 -24.35 2.13 5.94
CA ALA A 130 -23.55 2.63 4.82
C ALA A 130 -22.23 3.23 5.34
N THR A 131 -21.30 2.36 5.74
CA THR A 131 -19.93 2.74 6.12
C THR A 131 -18.91 2.26 5.08
N PRO A 132 -19.02 2.69 3.81
CA PRO A 132 -18.18 2.16 2.72
C PRO A 132 -16.69 2.41 2.93
N ALA A 133 -16.30 3.50 3.60
CA ALA A 133 -14.90 3.78 3.88
C ALA A 133 -14.35 2.85 4.96
N THR A 134 -15.12 2.63 6.04
CA THR A 134 -14.76 1.63 7.06
C THR A 134 -14.75 0.22 6.49
N ASP A 135 -15.73 -0.16 5.67
CA ASP A 135 -15.81 -1.49 5.05
C ASP A 135 -14.62 -1.75 4.11
N SER A 136 -14.27 -0.75 3.29
CA SER A 136 -13.10 -0.77 2.42
C SER A 136 -11.81 -0.95 3.23
N TYR A 137 -11.65 -0.19 4.33
CA TYR A 137 -10.50 -0.32 5.23
C TYR A 137 -10.41 -1.71 5.88
N LEU A 138 -11.52 -2.23 6.41
CA LEU A 138 -11.56 -3.57 7.02
C LEU A 138 -11.21 -4.67 6.00
N ASN A 139 -11.65 -4.53 4.75
CA ASN A 139 -11.28 -5.44 3.68
C ASN A 139 -9.78 -5.37 3.34
N SER A 140 -9.17 -4.18 3.37
CA SER A 140 -7.71 -4.04 3.22
C SER A 140 -6.96 -4.77 4.34
N VAL A 141 -7.36 -4.57 5.60
CA VAL A 141 -6.73 -5.23 6.75
C VAL A 141 -6.87 -6.76 6.67
N ARG A 142 -8.05 -7.25 6.25
CA ARG A 142 -8.25 -8.69 6.00
C ARG A 142 -7.36 -9.20 4.87
N ALA A 143 -7.22 -8.45 3.78
CA ALA A 143 -6.38 -8.80 2.65
C ALA A 143 -4.90 -8.89 3.06
N GLU A 144 -4.40 -7.92 3.83
CA GLU A 144 -3.05 -7.94 4.41
C GLU A 144 -2.83 -9.18 5.29
N GLY A 145 -3.82 -9.55 6.12
CA GLY A 145 -3.80 -10.78 6.89
C GLY A 145 -3.63 -12.05 6.04
N VAL A 146 -4.35 -12.13 4.92
CA VAL A 146 -4.26 -13.25 3.98
C VAL A 146 -2.93 -13.26 3.23
N GLU A 147 -2.38 -12.10 2.89
CA GLU A 147 -1.05 -11.98 2.27
C GLU A 147 0.05 -12.44 3.22
N MET A 148 0.01 -12.02 4.48
CA MET A 148 0.93 -12.49 5.52
C MET A 148 0.85 -14.00 5.67
N PHE A 149 -0.37 -14.56 5.77
CA PHE A 149 -0.56 -16.00 5.81
C PHE A 149 0.01 -16.71 4.57
N SER A 150 -0.22 -16.17 3.37
CA SER A 150 0.29 -16.75 2.13
C SER A 150 1.82 -16.72 2.03
N LYS A 151 2.49 -15.72 2.63
CA LYS A 151 3.95 -15.64 2.71
C LYS A 151 4.52 -16.66 3.71
N GLU A 152 3.85 -16.82 4.85
CA GLU A 152 4.22 -17.80 5.89
C GLU A 152 3.96 -19.25 5.47
N LEU A 153 3.09 -19.48 4.48
CA LEU A 153 2.99 -20.76 3.77
C LEU A 153 4.26 -20.99 2.93
N GLY A 154 5.40 -21.19 3.58
CA GLY A 154 6.64 -21.59 2.94
C GLY A 154 6.49 -22.91 2.19
N SER A 155 7.25 -23.09 1.12
CA SER A 155 7.58 -24.44 0.65
C SER A 155 8.35 -25.11 1.80
N PRO A 156 7.93 -26.30 2.30
CA PRO A 156 8.72 -27.04 3.29
C PRO A 156 10.10 -27.47 2.78
N TYR A 157 10.41 -27.21 1.50
CA TYR A 157 11.70 -27.43 0.88
C TYR A 157 12.30 -26.07 0.49
N GLY A 158 13.17 -25.54 1.35
CA GLY A 158 14.12 -24.50 0.96
C GLY A 158 15.20 -25.11 0.08
N ASP A 159 15.59 -24.39 -0.96
CA ASP A 159 16.89 -24.28 -1.67
C ASP A 159 17.70 -25.57 -1.97
N GLY A 160 17.14 -26.75 -1.70
CA GLY A 160 17.73 -28.03 -2.01
C GLY A 160 17.38 -28.40 -3.43
N GLU A 161 18.38 -28.76 -4.22
CA GLU A 161 18.30 -29.21 -5.62
C GLU A 161 17.50 -30.53 -5.84
N GLY A 162 16.56 -30.86 -4.96
CA GLY A 162 15.59 -31.92 -5.12
C GLY A 162 14.24 -31.34 -5.50
N ARG A 163 14.01 -31.17 -6.82
CA ARG A 163 12.69 -30.90 -7.38
C ARG A 163 11.76 -32.09 -7.17
N ASP A 164 11.35 -32.36 -5.93
CA ASP A 164 10.28 -33.31 -5.64
C ASP A 164 8.92 -32.60 -5.74
N TYR A 165 8.49 -32.42 -7.00
CA TYR A 165 7.14 -31.99 -7.35
C TYR A 165 6.10 -33.12 -7.15
N GLU A 166 6.46 -34.26 -6.56
CA GLU A 166 5.64 -35.48 -6.61
C GLU A 166 4.78 -35.73 -5.36
N THR A 167 4.99 -35.02 -4.26
CA THR A 167 4.07 -35.14 -3.12
C THR A 167 2.84 -34.25 -3.32
N GLY A 168 1.63 -34.82 -3.22
CA GLY A 168 0.37 -34.08 -3.31
C GLY A 168 0.25 -32.90 -2.31
N PHE A 169 1.09 -32.90 -1.27
CA PHE A 169 1.23 -31.84 -0.28
C PHE A 169 1.82 -30.54 -0.87
N ASN A 170 2.91 -30.60 -1.65
CA ASN A 170 3.51 -29.43 -2.28
C ASN A 170 2.53 -28.78 -3.28
N ARG A 171 1.80 -29.61 -4.04
CA ARG A 171 0.74 -29.14 -4.94
C ARG A 171 -0.41 -28.47 -4.18
N ALA A 172 -0.79 -28.99 -3.01
CA ALA A 172 -1.84 -28.39 -2.18
C ALA A 172 -1.43 -27.03 -1.61
N ILE A 173 -0.17 -26.85 -1.22
CA ILE A 173 0.37 -25.55 -0.78
C ILE A 173 0.31 -24.52 -1.91
N GLU A 174 0.79 -24.85 -3.10
CA GLU A 174 0.79 -23.92 -4.23
C GLU A 174 -0.62 -23.55 -4.70
N VAL A 175 -1.55 -24.50 -4.70
CA VAL A 175 -2.97 -24.22 -4.95
C VAL A 175 -3.54 -23.30 -3.88
N SER A 176 -3.17 -23.49 -2.61
CA SER A 176 -3.64 -22.66 -1.50
C SER A 176 -3.12 -21.22 -1.59
N LYS A 177 -1.85 -21.02 -1.95
CA LYS A 177 -1.28 -19.69 -2.25
C LYS A 177 -2.01 -19.01 -3.40
N SER A 178 -2.23 -19.73 -4.51
CA SER A 178 -2.95 -19.18 -5.66
C SER A 178 -4.38 -18.76 -5.29
N LYS A 179 -5.06 -19.53 -4.45
CA LYS A 179 -6.39 -19.17 -3.92
C LYS A 179 -6.32 -17.97 -2.98
N ALA A 180 -5.33 -17.90 -2.10
CA ALA A 180 -5.12 -16.76 -1.22
C ALA A 180 -4.95 -15.45 -2.00
N VAL A 181 -4.12 -15.44 -3.06
CA VAL A 181 -3.93 -14.29 -3.95
C VAL A 181 -5.24 -13.86 -4.64
N LYS A 182 -6.06 -14.81 -5.07
CA LYS A 182 -7.39 -14.51 -5.65
C LYS A 182 -8.34 -13.92 -4.60
N PHE A 183 -8.36 -14.48 -3.40
CA PHE A 183 -9.20 -14.00 -2.31
C PHE A 183 -8.80 -12.59 -1.85
N VAL A 184 -7.50 -12.29 -1.77
CA VAL A 184 -6.97 -10.94 -1.55
C VAL A 184 -7.51 -9.96 -2.60
N SER A 185 -7.50 -10.36 -3.87
CA SER A 185 -8.01 -9.52 -4.96
C SER A 185 -9.53 -9.29 -4.86
N GLN A 186 -10.29 -10.28 -4.37
CA GLN A 186 -11.72 -10.16 -4.10
C GLN A 186 -12.00 -9.20 -2.94
N LEU A 187 -11.27 -9.33 -1.82
CA LEU A 187 -11.37 -8.43 -0.67
C LEU A 187 -11.09 -6.98 -1.08
N ARG A 188 -9.99 -6.73 -1.79
CA ARG A 188 -9.64 -5.39 -2.30
C ARG A 188 -10.67 -4.82 -3.29
N ALA A 189 -11.44 -5.68 -3.95
CA ALA A 189 -12.55 -5.28 -4.82
C ALA A 189 -13.90 -5.14 -4.08
N GLY A 190 -13.93 -5.31 -2.75
CA GLY A 190 -15.15 -5.26 -1.93
C GLY A 190 -16.08 -6.46 -2.10
N LYS A 191 -15.59 -7.57 -2.65
CA LYS A 191 -16.35 -8.81 -2.88
C LYS A 191 -16.02 -9.81 -1.78
N ASP A 192 -16.75 -9.74 -0.68
CA ASP A 192 -16.53 -10.65 0.45
C ASP A 192 -17.22 -12.01 0.16
N GLY A 193 -16.48 -12.96 -0.41
CA GLY A 193 -16.85 -14.39 -0.38
C GLY A 193 -18.07 -14.87 -1.17
N GLU A 194 -18.41 -14.25 -2.31
CA GLU A 194 -19.33 -14.85 -3.31
C GLU A 194 -18.69 -15.96 -4.15
#